data_AF-F0BIL1-F1
#
_entry.id   AF-F0BIL1-F1
#
_cell.length_a   1.000
_cell.length_b   1.000
_cell.length_c   1.000
_cell.angle_alpha   90.00
_cell.angle_beta   90.00
_cell.angle_gamma   90.00
#
_symmetry.space_group_name_H-M   'P 1'
#
loop_
_entity.id
_entity.type
_entity.pdbx_description
1 polymer ?
#
loop_
_entity_poly.entity_id
_entity_poly.type
_entity_poly.pdbx_seq_one_letter_code
_entity_poly.pdbx_strand_id
1 'polypeptide(L)'
;PPRQQTAEAERQAAARRQAEAPAPTPAAPRPTPAAAAAPAAQSLRPISTPAPRYPPEALRAGTSGEVLVELTVGTDGSITASRVLRANPPRVFDREALNAVKRWRFEPVAAPVTTRRTLSFNPGG
;
A
#
# COMPACT_ATOMS: atom_id res chain seq x y z
N PRO A 1 15.80 -49.26 47.02
CA PRO A 1 15.84 -47.80 46.74
C PRO A 1 14.93 -47.40 45.54
N PRO A 2 13.68 -46.97 45.79
CA PRO A 2 12.66 -46.68 44.75
C PRO A 2 12.61 -45.21 44.27
N ARG A 3 13.59 -44.36 44.61
CA ARG A 3 13.57 -42.90 44.28
C ARG A 3 13.72 -42.54 42.80
N GLN A 4 14.24 -43.44 41.96
CA GLN A 4 14.49 -43.15 40.53
C GLN A 4 13.19 -43.21 39.69
N GLN A 5 12.21 -44.03 40.11
CA GLN A 5 11.01 -44.31 39.30
C GLN A 5 10.01 -43.14 39.28
N THR A 6 9.96 -42.33 40.34
CA THR A 6 9.09 -41.14 40.41
C THR A 6 9.58 -40.02 39.48
N ALA A 7 10.90 -39.89 39.31
CA ALA A 7 11.49 -38.87 38.43
C ALA A 7 11.22 -39.14 36.94
N GLU A 8 11.17 -40.41 36.54
CA GLU A 8 10.79 -40.81 35.17
C GLU A 8 9.29 -40.63 34.90
N ALA A 9 8.44 -40.89 35.89
CA ALA A 9 6.99 -40.68 35.78
C ALA A 9 6.63 -39.19 35.60
N GLU A 10 7.28 -38.28 36.34
CA GLU A 10 7.08 -36.84 36.18
C GLU A 10 7.59 -36.32 34.83
N ARG A 11 8.73 -36.82 34.35
CA ARG A 11 9.25 -36.48 33.01
C ARG A 11 8.31 -36.95 31.91
N GLN A 12 7.72 -38.14 32.04
CA GLN A 12 6.73 -38.62 31.08
C GLN A 12 5.41 -37.81 31.14
N ALA A 13 4.96 -37.41 32.33
CA ALA A 13 3.77 -36.54 32.46
C ALA A 13 4.00 -35.14 31.86
N ALA A 14 5.21 -34.60 31.97
CA ALA A 14 5.60 -33.35 31.33
C ALA A 14 5.71 -33.48 29.80
N ALA A 15 6.26 -34.58 29.29
CA ALA A 15 6.37 -34.84 27.86
C ALA A 15 4.99 -35.06 27.20
N ARG A 16 4.06 -35.74 27.90
CA ARG A 16 2.69 -35.93 27.41
C ARG A 16 1.91 -34.61 27.35
N ARG A 17 2.09 -33.72 28.34
CA ARG A 17 1.51 -32.35 28.28
C ARG A 17 2.09 -31.49 27.15
N GLN A 18 3.34 -31.72 26.75
CA GLN A 18 3.93 -31.04 25.59
C GLN A 18 3.40 -31.59 24.25
N ALA A 19 3.09 -32.88 24.19
CA ALA A 19 2.47 -33.51 23.01
C ALA A 19 0.96 -33.23 22.88
N GLU A 20 0.29 -32.93 23.99
CA GLU A 20 -1.14 -32.58 24.05
C GLU A 20 -1.38 -31.05 24.13
N ALA A 21 -0.36 -30.24 23.80
CA ALA A 21 -0.59 -28.88 23.35
C ALA A 21 -1.03 -28.96 21.87
N PRO A 22 -2.08 -28.26 21.43
CA PRO A 22 -2.47 -28.26 20.03
C PRO A 22 -1.25 -27.84 19.20
N ALA A 23 -0.76 -28.77 18.38
CA ALA A 23 0.27 -28.50 17.39
C ALA A 23 -0.10 -27.19 16.67
N PRO A 24 0.77 -26.17 16.64
CA PRO A 24 0.54 -25.09 15.71
C PRO A 24 0.53 -25.72 14.32
N THR A 25 -0.66 -25.65 13.73
CA THR A 25 -1.08 -26.09 12.41
C THR A 25 -0.03 -25.68 11.37
N PRO A 26 0.17 -26.46 10.26
CA PRO A 26 1.12 -26.16 9.21
C PRO A 26 1.16 -24.67 8.91
N ALA A 27 2.37 -24.12 8.85
CA ALA A 27 2.65 -22.75 8.49
C ALA A 27 1.83 -22.35 7.27
N ALA A 28 0.65 -21.76 7.52
CA ALA A 28 0.00 -20.90 6.57
C ALA A 28 1.09 -19.89 6.16
N PRO A 29 1.27 -19.60 4.87
CA PRO A 29 2.16 -18.53 4.46
C PRO A 29 1.76 -17.33 5.30
N ARG A 30 2.66 -16.89 6.18
CA ARG A 30 2.51 -15.60 6.87
C ARG A 30 2.13 -14.65 5.76
N PRO A 31 0.94 -14.02 5.75
CA PRO A 31 0.73 -12.93 4.85
C PRO A 31 1.86 -11.96 5.21
N THR A 32 2.83 -11.82 4.32
CA THR A 32 3.80 -10.73 4.38
C THR A 32 2.98 -9.49 4.70
N PRO A 33 3.28 -8.72 5.75
CA PRO A 33 2.73 -7.39 5.90
C PRO A 33 3.38 -6.48 4.85
N ALA A 34 3.19 -6.81 3.57
CA ALA A 34 3.41 -5.97 2.41
C ALA A 34 2.06 -5.46 1.88
N ALA A 35 1.04 -5.43 2.72
CA ALA A 35 -0.01 -4.44 2.63
C ALA A 35 0.12 -3.60 3.90
N ALA A 36 1.19 -2.78 3.96
CA ALA A 36 1.18 -1.61 4.83
C ALA A 36 -0.17 -0.95 4.59
N ALA A 37 -1.00 -0.92 5.63
CA ALA A 37 -2.31 -0.29 5.59
C ALA A 37 -2.14 1.03 4.85
N ALA A 38 -2.62 1.07 3.59
CA ALA A 38 -2.75 2.34 2.90
C ALA A 38 -3.57 3.18 3.88
N PRO A 39 -3.09 4.36 4.31
CA PRO A 39 -3.85 5.17 5.25
C PRO A 39 -5.23 5.28 4.64
N ALA A 40 -6.23 4.78 5.38
CA ALA A 40 -7.61 4.67 4.92
C ALA A 40 -7.91 5.96 4.16
N ALA A 41 -8.00 5.85 2.83
CA ALA A 41 -8.14 7.00 1.97
C ALA A 41 -9.44 7.64 2.41
N GLN A 42 -9.34 8.68 3.25
CA GLN A 42 -10.47 9.49 3.66
C GLN A 42 -11.16 9.81 2.37
N SER A 43 -12.38 9.31 2.24
CA SER A 43 -13.06 9.02 0.98
C SER A 43 -13.39 10.32 0.25
N LEU A 44 -12.35 10.92 -0.34
CA LEU A 44 -12.41 12.03 -1.25
C LEU A 44 -13.02 11.50 -2.54
N ARG A 45 -14.21 12.00 -2.89
CA ARG A 45 -14.81 11.70 -4.18
C ARG A 45 -14.07 12.51 -5.27
N PRO A 46 -13.40 11.84 -6.22
CA PRO A 46 -12.92 12.52 -7.41
C PRO A 46 -14.11 12.95 -8.27
N ILE A 47 -14.26 14.26 -8.53
CA ILE A 47 -15.21 14.76 -9.53
C ILE A 47 -14.67 14.51 -10.93
N SER A 48 -13.39 14.84 -11.13
CA SER A 48 -12.72 14.67 -12.42
C SER A 48 -11.25 14.35 -12.20
N THR A 49 -10.86 13.15 -12.60
CA THR A 49 -9.46 12.72 -12.61
C THR A 49 -9.06 12.34 -14.02
N PRO A 50 -8.91 13.33 -14.92
CA PRO A 50 -8.42 13.06 -16.26
C PRO A 50 -7.10 12.30 -16.17
N ALA A 51 -6.96 11.30 -17.04
CA ALA A 51 -5.74 10.51 -17.14
C ALA A 51 -4.55 11.45 -17.39
N PRO A 52 -3.40 11.19 -16.76
CA PRO A 52 -2.22 11.96 -17.03
C PRO A 52 -1.83 11.84 -18.50
N ARG A 53 -1.38 12.95 -19.11
CA ARG A 53 -0.83 12.88 -20.46
C ARG A 53 0.41 12.00 -20.43
N TYR A 54 0.49 11.10 -21.39
CA TYR A 54 1.68 10.29 -21.57
C TYR A 54 2.85 11.17 -22.01
N PRO A 55 4.02 11.10 -21.35
CA PRO A 55 5.19 11.85 -21.79
C PRO A 55 5.64 11.34 -23.16
N PRO A 56 5.95 12.23 -24.13
CA PRO A 56 6.40 11.82 -25.46
C PRO A 56 7.73 11.06 -25.41
N GLU A 57 8.56 11.29 -24.40
CA GLU A 57 9.80 10.54 -24.17
C GLU A 57 9.51 9.08 -23.81
N ALA A 58 8.60 8.84 -22.87
CA ALA A 58 8.15 7.50 -22.52
C ALA A 58 7.41 6.82 -23.67
N LEU A 59 6.65 7.58 -24.47
CA LEU A 59 5.93 7.06 -25.63
C LEU A 59 6.92 6.55 -26.69
N ARG A 60 7.94 7.35 -27.01
CA ARG A 60 9.00 6.97 -27.94
C ARG A 60 9.81 5.78 -27.44
N ALA A 61 9.99 5.66 -26.13
CA ALA A 61 10.68 4.54 -25.51
C ALA A 61 9.77 3.31 -25.26
N GLY A 62 8.46 3.38 -25.54
CA GLY A 62 7.49 2.32 -25.25
C GLY A 62 7.45 1.89 -23.78
N THR A 63 7.88 2.76 -22.86
CA THR A 63 8.09 2.41 -21.46
C THR A 63 6.84 2.73 -20.66
N SER A 64 6.21 1.74 -20.04
CA SER A 64 5.10 1.92 -19.09
C SER A 64 5.61 2.27 -17.69
N GLY A 65 4.73 2.81 -16.84
CA GLY A 65 5.10 3.11 -15.45
C GLY A 65 3.91 3.34 -14.54
N GLU A 66 4.20 3.44 -13.24
CA GLU A 66 3.25 3.83 -12.22
C GLU A 66 3.84 4.91 -11.30
N VAL A 67 3.01 5.85 -10.89
CA VAL A 67 3.40 6.93 -9.99
C VAL A 67 2.40 7.04 -8.86
N LEU A 68 2.85 6.78 -7.64
CA LEU A 68 2.11 7.07 -6.42
C LEU A 68 2.33 8.54 -6.05
N VAL A 69 1.25 9.30 -6.07
CA VAL A 69 1.23 10.71 -5.65
C VAL A 69 0.38 10.87 -4.40
N GLU A 70 0.86 11.70 -3.48
CA GLU A 70 0.09 12.25 -2.39
C GLU A 70 -0.42 13.62 -2.80
N LEU A 71 -1.71 13.86 -2.59
CA LEU A 71 -2.36 15.13 -2.88
C LEU A 71 -3.22 15.54 -1.70
N THR A 72 -3.17 16.82 -1.36
CA THR A 72 -3.99 17.45 -0.34
C THR A 72 -5.06 18.28 -1.03
N VAL A 73 -6.31 17.91 -0.82
CA VAL A 73 -7.49 18.63 -1.31
C VAL A 73 -7.91 19.64 -0.24
N GLY A 74 -8.00 20.91 -0.62
CA GLY A 74 -8.50 21.98 0.23
C GLY A 74 -10.02 21.99 0.30
N THR A 75 -10.57 22.94 1.06
CA THR A 75 -12.02 23.05 1.28
C THR A 75 -12.81 23.31 0.00
N ASP A 76 -12.20 23.96 -1.00
CA ASP A 76 -12.81 24.29 -2.28
C ASP A 76 -12.78 23.14 -3.31
N GLY A 77 -12.26 21.96 -2.94
CA GLY A 77 -12.09 20.83 -3.86
C GLY A 77 -10.89 20.97 -4.83
N SER A 78 -10.11 22.04 -4.67
CA SER A 78 -8.83 22.26 -5.35
C SER A 78 -7.70 21.55 -4.61
N ILE A 79 -6.69 21.08 -5.34
CA ILE A 79 -5.47 20.53 -4.73
C ILE A 79 -4.59 21.68 -4.24
N THR A 80 -4.36 21.76 -2.94
CA THR A 80 -3.50 22.77 -2.30
C THR A 80 -2.04 22.31 -2.21
N ALA A 81 -1.80 21.00 -2.12
CA ALA A 81 -0.47 20.43 -2.14
C ALA A 81 -0.44 19.11 -2.92
N SER A 82 0.64 18.85 -3.65
CA SER A 82 0.87 17.57 -4.32
C SER A 82 2.34 17.19 -4.28
N ARG A 83 2.61 15.91 -4.07
CA ARG A 83 3.96 15.35 -3.96
C ARG A 83 3.98 13.94 -4.53
N VAL A 84 5.01 13.62 -5.29
CA VAL A 84 5.28 12.24 -5.72
C VAL A 84 5.88 11.49 -4.54
N LEU A 85 5.24 10.41 -4.10
CA LEU A 85 5.76 9.52 -3.07
C LEU A 85 6.64 8.42 -3.68
N ARG A 86 6.25 7.91 -4.85
CA ARG A 86 6.97 6.86 -5.57
C ARG A 86 6.70 7.01 -7.06
N ALA A 87 7.73 6.87 -7.87
CA ALA A 87 7.60 6.79 -9.32
C ALA A 87 8.44 5.63 -9.82
N ASN A 88 7.88 4.83 -10.74
CA ASN A 88 8.60 3.78 -11.42
C ASN A 88 8.22 3.76 -12.90
N PRO A 89 9.18 3.98 -13.83
CA PRO A 89 10.55 4.48 -13.63
C PRO A 89 10.62 5.89 -13.03
N PRO A 90 11.64 6.18 -12.19
CA PRO A 90 11.80 7.49 -11.56
C PRO A 90 12.20 8.57 -12.58
N ARG A 91 11.77 9.81 -12.35
CA ARG A 91 11.99 11.03 -13.16
C ARG A 91 11.33 11.06 -14.54
N VAL A 92 10.86 9.94 -15.07
CA VAL A 92 10.21 9.88 -16.39
C VAL A 92 8.77 10.39 -16.32
N PHE A 93 8.03 9.98 -15.29
CA PHE A 93 6.59 10.24 -15.16
C PHE A 93 6.24 11.30 -14.11
N ASP A 94 7.18 11.71 -13.28
CA ASP A 94 6.97 12.65 -12.16
C ASP A 94 6.37 13.98 -12.63
N ARG A 95 6.93 14.58 -13.69
CA ARG A 95 6.47 15.88 -14.20
C ARG A 95 5.04 15.80 -14.73
N GLU A 96 4.72 14.76 -15.51
CA GLU A 96 3.38 14.62 -16.07
C GLU A 96 2.36 14.16 -15.03
N ALA A 97 2.77 13.36 -14.05
CA ALA A 97 1.94 13.06 -12.89
C ALA A 97 1.57 14.34 -12.13
N LEU A 98 2.54 15.23 -11.86
CA LEU A 98 2.30 16.51 -11.19
C LEU A 98 1.40 17.44 -12.03
N ASN A 99 1.59 17.50 -13.36
CA ASN A 99 0.71 18.28 -14.24
C ASN A 99 -0.71 17.72 -14.29
N ALA A 100 -0.86 16.40 -14.27
CA ALA A 100 -2.16 15.74 -14.29
C ALA A 100 -2.94 16.00 -13.01
N VAL A 101 -2.31 15.79 -11.84
CA VAL A 101 -2.98 16.05 -10.56
C VAL A 101 -3.36 17.52 -10.41
N LYS A 102 -2.57 18.48 -10.92
CA LYS A 102 -2.96 19.90 -10.92
C LYS A 102 -4.30 20.16 -11.64
N ARG A 103 -4.63 19.33 -12.64
CA ARG A 103 -5.87 19.39 -13.41
C ARG A 103 -7.01 18.60 -12.78
N TRP A 104 -6.74 17.81 -11.75
CA TRP A 104 -7.78 17.06 -11.06
C TRP A 104 -8.68 17.99 -10.25
N ARG A 105 -9.93 17.56 -10.10
CA ARG A 105 -10.95 18.24 -9.31
C ARG A 105 -11.61 17.21 -8.39
N PHE A 106 -11.72 17.57 -7.13
CA PHE A 106 -12.34 16.77 -6.10
C PHE A 106 -13.56 17.49 -5.55
N GLU A 107 -14.43 16.75 -4.88
CA GLU A 107 -15.54 17.38 -4.17
C GLU A 107 -15.00 18.31 -3.06
N PRO A 108 -15.59 19.51 -2.91
CA PRO A 108 -15.33 20.38 -1.78
C PRO A 108 -15.51 19.61 -0.47
N VAL A 109 -14.54 19.75 0.43
CA VAL A 109 -14.53 19.07 1.73
C VAL A 109 -14.59 20.11 2.85
N ALA A 110 -15.14 19.74 4.01
CA ALA A 110 -15.21 20.66 5.14
C ALA A 110 -13.83 21.01 5.74
N ALA A 111 -12.82 20.16 5.52
CA ALA A 111 -11.45 20.34 6.00
C ALA A 111 -10.44 19.82 4.98
N PRO A 112 -9.19 20.31 4.98
CA PRO A 112 -8.15 19.80 4.10
C PRO A 112 -7.91 18.30 4.29
N VAL A 113 -8.09 17.51 3.23
CA VAL A 113 -7.90 16.05 3.26
C VAL A 113 -6.69 15.67 2.43
N THR A 114 -5.78 14.90 3.00
CA THR A 114 -4.63 14.35 2.28
C THR A 114 -4.93 12.92 1.86
N THR A 115 -4.80 12.61 0.58
CA THR A 115 -5.01 11.28 0.01
C THR A 115 -3.87 10.87 -0.90
N ARG A 116 -3.72 9.57 -1.11
CA ARG A 116 -2.69 8.97 -1.96
C ARG A 116 -3.35 8.26 -3.12
N ARG A 117 -2.83 8.46 -4.32
CA ARG A 117 -3.38 7.88 -5.53
C ARG A 117 -2.28 7.38 -6.44
N THR A 118 -2.46 6.20 -7.00
CA THR A 118 -1.55 5.63 -7.98
C THR A 118 -2.04 6.00 -9.37
N LEU A 119 -1.17 6.57 -10.19
CA LEU A 119 -1.40 6.86 -11.60
C LEU A 119 -0.64 5.82 -12.41
N SER A 120 -1.35 5.07 -13.25
CA SER A 120 -0.76 4.12 -14.19
C SER A 120 -0.59 4.79 -15.55
N PHE A 121 0.59 4.64 -16.13
CA PHE A 121 0.96 5.14 -17.45
C PHE A 121 1.20 3.94 -18.36
N ASN A 122 0.30 3.72 -19.33
CA ASN A 122 0.47 2.72 -20.39
C ASN A 122 0.58 3.36 -21.79
N PRO A 123 1.47 2.90 -22.68
CA PRO A 123 1.73 3.51 -23.99
C PRO A 123 0.67 3.21 -25.07
N GLY A 124 -0.44 2.53 -24.73
CA GLY A 124 -1.47 2.09 -25.68
C GLY A 124 -2.90 2.40 -25.23
N GLY A 125 -3.10 3.47 -24.46
CA GLY A 125 -4.42 3.96 -24.03
C GLY A 125 -5.06 4.93 -25.02
#